data_AF-A0A7K2QP08-F1
#
_entry.id   AF-A0A7K2QP08-F1
#
_cell.length_a   1.000
_cell.length_b   1.000
_cell.length_c   1.000
_cell.angle_alpha   90.00
_cell.angle_beta   90.00
_cell.angle_gamma   90.00
#
_symmetry.space_group_name_H-M   'P 1'
#
loop_
_entity.id
_entity.type
_entity.pdbx_description
1 polymer ?
#
loop_
_entity_poly.entity_id
_entity_poly.type
_entity_poly.pdbx_seq_one_letter_code
_entity_poly.pdbx_strand_id
1 'polypeptide(L)'
;AESAVVTHLDRRAAQLLADPRFPGWAHALGAAIGPRAFPARRLREWTLLKTITDGEPWSPAELTAASDWCQRTAAQSLASYEALGLLAATARTHRVRTVAAARLRRRSATG
;
A
#
# COMPACT_ATOMS: atom_id res chain seq x y z
N ALA A 1 23.19 -0.07 -1.02
CA ALA A 1 22.61 -0.38 -2.35
C ALA A 1 21.09 -0.61 -2.29
N GLU A 2 20.59 -1.47 -1.38
CA GLU A 2 19.14 -1.79 -1.31
C GLU A 2 18.23 -0.59 -1.08
N SER A 3 18.62 0.37 -0.25
CA SER A 3 17.83 1.59 0.00
C SER A 3 17.60 2.41 -1.28
N ALA A 4 18.59 2.51 -2.16
CA ALA A 4 18.46 3.23 -3.44
C ALA A 4 17.49 2.51 -4.38
N VAL A 5 17.53 1.17 -4.41
CA VAL A 5 16.58 0.34 -5.16
C VAL A 5 15.16 0.56 -4.63
N VAL A 6 14.97 0.54 -3.31
CA VAL A 6 13.66 0.78 -2.69
C VAL A 6 13.16 2.21 -2.94
N THR A 7 14.02 3.22 -2.88
CA THR A 7 13.63 4.60 -3.23
C THR A 7 13.18 4.72 -4.69
N HIS A 8 13.89 4.06 -5.62
CA HIS A 8 13.48 4.04 -7.02
C HIS A 8 12.17 3.30 -7.23
N LEU A 9 12.02 2.13 -6.59
CA LEU A 9 10.80 1.32 -6.59
C LEU A 9 9.61 2.12 -6.07
N ASP A 10 9.74 2.74 -4.89
CA ASP A 10 8.68 3.52 -4.25
C ASP A 10 8.21 4.67 -5.14
N ARG A 11 9.16 5.41 -5.75
CA ARG A 11 8.82 6.50 -6.68
C ARG A 11 8.07 5.97 -7.90
N ARG A 12 8.53 4.88 -8.49
CA ARG A 12 7.93 4.34 -9.73
C ARG A 12 6.57 3.70 -9.47
N ALA A 13 6.44 2.95 -8.38
CA ALA A 13 5.17 2.34 -7.97
C ALA A 13 4.10 3.40 -7.70
N ALA A 14 4.44 4.50 -7.02
CA ALA A 14 3.52 5.60 -6.76
C ALA A 14 2.97 6.22 -8.06
N GLN A 15 3.81 6.34 -9.10
CA GLN A 15 3.39 6.86 -10.42
C GLN A 15 2.49 5.87 -11.18
N LEU A 16 2.70 4.58 -10.98
CA LEU A 16 2.00 3.52 -11.69
C LEU A 16 0.77 2.98 -10.95
N LEU A 17 0.47 3.46 -9.75
CA LEU A 17 -0.55 2.84 -8.90
C LEU A 17 -1.94 2.82 -9.56
N ALA A 18 -2.31 3.88 -10.27
CA ALA A 18 -3.56 3.94 -11.06
C ALA A 18 -3.41 3.42 -12.50
N ASP A 19 -2.21 2.97 -12.89
CA ASP A 19 -1.87 2.62 -14.26
C ASP A 19 -1.96 1.10 -14.50
N PRO A 20 -2.56 0.64 -15.61
CA PRO A 20 -2.66 -0.78 -15.94
C PRO A 20 -1.31 -1.45 -16.23
N ARG A 21 -0.23 -0.68 -16.43
CA ARG A 21 1.13 -1.21 -16.64
C ARG A 21 1.80 -1.70 -15.35
N PHE A 22 1.23 -1.39 -14.18
CA PHE A 22 1.81 -1.79 -12.89
C PHE A 22 2.14 -3.28 -12.80
N PRO A 23 1.23 -4.24 -13.14
CA PRO A 23 1.50 -5.66 -12.94
C PRO A 23 2.67 -6.16 -13.78
N GLY A 24 2.76 -5.73 -15.05
CA GLY A 24 3.87 -6.07 -15.94
C GLY A 24 5.21 -5.51 -15.44
N TRP A 25 5.21 -4.27 -14.95
CA TRP A 25 6.40 -3.65 -14.33
C TRP A 25 6.80 -4.37 -13.04
N ALA A 26 5.84 -4.69 -12.17
CA ALA A 26 6.10 -5.39 -10.92
C ALA A 26 6.68 -6.79 -11.16
N HIS A 27 6.15 -7.52 -12.13
CA HIS A 27 6.68 -8.82 -12.52
C HIS A 27 8.15 -8.73 -12.97
N ALA A 28 8.45 -7.82 -13.90
CA ALA A 28 9.82 -7.61 -14.40
C ALA A 28 10.79 -7.17 -13.29
N LEU A 29 10.36 -6.27 -12.41
CA LEU A 29 11.16 -5.82 -11.28
C LEU A 29 11.40 -6.96 -10.27
N GLY A 30 10.40 -7.80 -10.01
CA GLY A 30 10.51 -8.98 -9.15
C GLY A 30 11.61 -9.93 -9.61
N ALA A 31 11.73 -10.17 -10.92
CA ALA A 31 12.82 -10.97 -11.48
C ALA A 31 14.20 -10.30 -11.28
N ALA A 32 14.29 -8.98 -11.45
CA ALA A 32 15.54 -8.23 -11.34
C ALA A 32 16.06 -8.06 -9.89
N ILE A 33 15.16 -7.93 -8.90
CA ILE A 33 15.56 -7.78 -7.49
C ILE A 33 16.05 -9.10 -6.89
N GLY A 34 15.60 -10.26 -7.41
CA GLY A 34 16.03 -11.58 -6.97
C GLY A 34 15.73 -11.84 -5.48
N PRO A 35 16.60 -12.54 -4.73
CA PRO A 35 16.34 -12.95 -3.35
C PRO A 35 16.46 -11.82 -2.31
N ARG A 36 16.61 -10.56 -2.73
CA ARG A 36 16.78 -9.42 -1.81
C ARG A 36 15.51 -9.18 -1.00
N ALA A 37 15.54 -9.56 0.27
CA ALA A 37 14.36 -9.61 1.13
C ALA A 37 13.64 -8.25 1.27
N PHE A 38 14.39 -7.16 1.38
CA PHE A 38 13.79 -5.84 1.62
C PHE A 38 13.09 -5.26 0.37
N PRO A 39 13.72 -5.15 -0.81
CA PRO A 39 13.04 -4.78 -2.05
C PRO A 39 11.88 -5.72 -2.41
N ALA A 40 12.04 -7.03 -2.20
CA ALA A 40 10.99 -8.00 -2.51
C ALA A 40 9.76 -7.82 -1.62
N ARG A 41 9.97 -7.59 -0.31
CA ARG A 41 8.86 -7.24 0.61
C ARG A 41 8.17 -5.95 0.17
N ARG A 42 8.95 -4.91 -0.15
CA ARG A 42 8.38 -3.62 -0.56
C ARG A 42 7.55 -3.74 -1.85
N LEU A 43 8.01 -4.54 -2.81
CA LEU A 43 7.26 -4.80 -4.05
C LEU A 43 5.92 -5.50 -3.77
N ARG A 44 5.90 -6.49 -2.87
CA ARG A 44 4.65 -7.16 -2.45
C ARG A 44 3.68 -6.19 -1.81
N GLU A 45 4.16 -5.30 -0.94
CA GLU A 45 3.32 -4.27 -0.32
C GLU A 45 2.73 -3.31 -1.35
N TRP A 46 3.51 -2.85 -2.33
CA TRP A 46 2.96 -2.03 -3.42
C TRP A 46 1.94 -2.78 -4.28
N THR A 47 2.13 -4.09 -4.48
CA THR A 47 1.17 -4.93 -5.21
C THR A 47 -0.14 -5.04 -4.44
N LEU A 48 -0.11 -5.22 -3.11
CA LEU A 48 -1.31 -5.17 -2.27
C LEU A 48 -2.03 -3.82 -2.39
N LEU A 49 -1.28 -2.70 -2.36
CA LEU A 49 -1.86 -1.37 -2.53
C LEU A 49 -2.52 -1.21 -3.91
N LYS A 50 -1.93 -1.80 -4.96
CA LYS A 50 -2.49 -1.82 -6.32
C LYS A 50 -3.81 -2.58 -6.36
N THR A 51 -3.86 -3.81 -5.83
CA THR A 51 -5.09 -4.62 -5.74
C THR A 51 -6.21 -3.85 -5.04
N ILE A 52 -5.93 -3.21 -3.89
CA ILE A 52 -6.94 -2.40 -3.19
C ILE A 52 -7.37 -1.17 -4.01
N THR A 53 -6.44 -0.55 -4.75
CA THR A 53 -6.72 0.63 -5.59
C THR A 53 -7.64 0.27 -6.75
N ASP A 54 -7.48 -0.91 -7.33
CA ASP A 54 -8.28 -1.40 -8.44
C ASP A 54 -9.65 -1.95 -7.98
N GLY A 55 -9.89 -2.01 -6.66
CA GLY A 55 -11.10 -2.61 -6.10
C GLY A 55 -11.14 -4.13 -6.26
N GLU A 56 -10.00 -4.76 -6.53
CA GLU A 56 -9.87 -6.21 -6.60
C GLU A 56 -9.92 -6.81 -5.18
N PRO A 57 -10.31 -8.10 -5.04
CA PRO A 57 -10.28 -8.77 -3.76
C PRO A 57 -8.88 -8.78 -3.14
N TRP A 58 -8.77 -8.36 -1.88
CA TRP A 58 -7.52 -8.27 -1.13
C TRP A 58 -7.69 -8.89 0.26
N SER A 59 -6.59 -9.29 0.89
CA SER A 59 -6.62 -9.92 2.21
C SER A 59 -6.52 -8.90 3.35
N PRO A 60 -7.52 -8.82 4.26
CA PRO A 60 -7.43 -8.02 5.48
C PRO A 60 -6.23 -8.38 6.35
N ALA A 61 -5.90 -9.68 6.42
CA ALA A 61 -4.76 -10.17 7.19
C ALA A 61 -3.43 -9.68 6.61
N GLU A 62 -3.30 -9.65 5.28
CA GLU A 62 -2.08 -9.13 4.64
C GLU A 62 -1.90 -7.63 4.92
N LEU A 63 -2.96 -6.83 4.86
CA LEU A 63 -2.86 -5.39 5.15
C LEU A 63 -2.51 -5.11 6.62
N THR A 64 -3.07 -5.88 7.56
CA THR A 64 -2.78 -5.71 8.99
C THR A 64 -1.40 -6.23 9.40
N ALA A 65 -0.88 -7.24 8.70
CA ALA A 65 0.48 -7.75 8.87
C ALA A 65 1.55 -6.92 8.15
N ALA A 66 1.16 -6.08 7.17
CA ALA A 66 2.08 -5.26 6.40
C ALA A 66 2.90 -4.28 7.25
N SER A 67 4.02 -3.79 6.72
CA SER A 67 4.88 -2.86 7.45
C SER A 67 4.17 -1.54 7.76
N ASP A 68 4.67 -0.84 8.78
CA ASP A 68 4.20 0.49 9.15
C ASP A 68 4.24 1.48 7.97
N TRP A 69 5.23 1.34 7.07
CA TRP A 69 5.29 2.11 5.83
C TRP A 69 4.09 1.81 4.92
N CYS A 70 3.73 0.54 4.75
CA CYS A 70 2.63 0.13 3.86
C CYS A 70 1.30 0.62 4.41
N GLN A 71 1.05 0.40 5.70
CA GLN A 71 -0.18 0.85 6.37
C GLN A 71 -0.31 2.37 6.36
N ARG A 72 0.79 3.11 6.55
CA ARG A 72 0.79 4.57 6.43
C ARG A 72 0.50 5.02 4.99
N THR A 73 1.12 4.38 3.99
CA THR A 73 0.89 4.70 2.58
C THR A 73 -0.56 4.41 2.18
N ALA A 74 -1.11 3.28 2.63
CA ALA A 74 -2.51 2.90 2.46
C ALA A 74 -3.45 3.96 3.05
N ALA A 75 -3.26 4.30 4.33
CA ALA A 75 -4.08 5.29 5.02
C ALA A 75 -4.02 6.68 4.39
N GLN A 76 -2.94 7.04 3.71
CA GLN A 76 -2.77 8.34 3.05
C GLN A 76 -3.28 8.38 1.60
N SER A 77 -3.15 7.28 0.86
CA SER A 77 -3.28 7.30 -0.60
C SER A 77 -4.53 6.58 -1.10
N LEU A 78 -5.02 5.56 -0.40
CA LEU A 78 -6.14 4.76 -0.88
C LEU A 78 -7.47 5.50 -0.75
N ALA A 79 -8.39 5.21 -1.67
CA ALA A 79 -9.79 5.66 -1.62
C ALA A 79 -10.74 4.59 -1.03
N SER A 80 -10.27 3.34 -0.86
CA SER A 80 -11.09 2.25 -0.29
C SER A 80 -11.45 2.53 1.17
N TYR A 81 -12.75 2.75 1.42
CA TYR A 81 -13.27 2.96 2.76
C TYR A 81 -13.20 1.70 3.63
N GLU A 82 -13.33 0.52 3.04
CA GLU A 82 -13.15 -0.75 3.72
C GLU A 82 -11.72 -0.86 4.29
N ALA A 83 -10.71 -0.58 3.46
CA ALA A 83 -9.31 -0.58 3.90
C ALA A 83 -9.05 0.49 4.97
N LEU A 84 -9.63 1.69 4.83
CA LEU A 84 -9.53 2.74 5.85
C LEU A 84 -10.22 2.33 7.16
N GLY A 85 -11.37 1.67 7.10
CA GLY A 85 -12.09 1.13 8.27
C GLY A 85 -11.25 0.11 9.02
N LEU A 86 -10.69 -0.85 8.29
CA LEU A 86 -9.78 -1.84 8.86
C LEU A 86 -8.58 -1.17 9.52
N LEU A 87 -7.89 -0.26 8.82
CA LEU A 87 -6.73 0.45 9.36
C LEU A 87 -7.07 1.33 10.57
N ALA A 88 -8.25 1.95 10.61
CA ALA A 88 -8.68 2.73 11.77
C ALA A 88 -8.81 1.85 13.03
N ALA A 89 -9.25 0.61 12.88
CA ALA A 89 -9.43 -0.33 13.98
C ALA A 89 -8.12 -1.01 14.40
N THR A 90 -7.33 -1.51 13.43
CA THR A 90 -6.29 -2.52 13.69
C THR A 90 -4.89 -2.14 13.26
N ALA A 91 -4.67 -0.95 12.68
CA ALA A 91 -3.32 -0.58 12.23
C ALA A 91 -2.32 -0.56 13.39
N ARG A 92 -1.08 -0.93 13.05
CA ARG A 92 0.04 -1.17 13.98
C ARG A 92 0.37 0.04 14.83
N THR A 93 0.21 1.24 14.29
CA THR A 93 0.53 2.48 14.98
C THR A 93 -0.72 3.32 15.23
N HIS A 94 -0.75 4.00 16.38
CA HIS A 94 -1.81 4.95 16.71
C HIS A 94 -1.97 6.02 15.63
N ARG A 95 -0.86 6.55 15.10
CA ARG A 95 -0.87 7.56 14.03
C ARG A 95 -1.63 7.09 12.80
N VAL A 96 -1.41 5.86 12.34
CA VAL A 96 -2.12 5.32 11.17
C VAL A 96 -3.61 5.18 11.47
N ARG A 97 -3.97 4.64 12.66
CA ARG A 97 -5.37 4.54 13.10
C ARG A 97 -6.07 5.89 13.07
N THR A 98 -5.45 6.92 13.66
CA THR A 98 -6.00 8.27 13.69
C THR A 98 -6.19 8.88 12.29
N VAL A 99 -5.20 8.72 11.41
CA VAL A 99 -5.28 9.24 10.03
C VAL A 99 -6.43 8.58 9.27
N ALA A 100 -6.56 7.26 9.37
CA ALA A 100 -7.63 6.51 8.72
C ALA A 100 -9.02 6.93 9.25
N ALA A 101 -9.19 7.00 10.57
CA ALA A 101 -10.42 7.45 11.21
C ALA A 101 -10.79 8.90 10.85
N ALA A 102 -9.80 9.79 10.72
CA ALA A 102 -10.04 11.17 10.28
C ALA A 102 -10.51 11.24 8.82
N ARG A 103 -9.98 10.40 7.93
CA ARG A 103 -10.43 10.34 6.54
C ARG A 103 -11.86 9.81 6.41
N LEU A 104 -12.23 8.78 7.18
CA LEU A 104 -13.61 8.28 7.22
C LEU A 104 -14.59 9.36 7.67
N ARG A 105 -14.28 10.06 8.78
CA ARG A 105 -15.13 11.15 9.30
C ARG A 105 -15.34 12.29 8.29
N ARG A 106 -14.28 12.70 7.57
CA ARG A 106 -14.40 13.75 6.54
C ARG A 106 -15.37 13.37 5.43
N ARG A 107 -15.43 12.09 5.05
CA ARG A 107 -16.42 11.63 4.08
C ARG A 107 -17.84 11.72 4.62
N SER A 108 -18.07 11.28 5.86
CA SER A 108 -19.40 11.34 6.48
C SER A 108 -19.94 12.76 6.64
N ALA A 109 -19.07 13.77 6.66
CA ALA A 109 -19.47 15.18 6.69
C ALA A 109 -19.74 15.80 5.30
N THR A 110 -19.40 15.11 4.21
CA THR A 110 -19.53 15.60 2.82
C THR A 110 -20.61 14.85 2.02
N GLY A 111 -21.24 13.82 2.62
CA GLY A 111 -22.36 13.08 2.04
C GLY A 111 -23.63 13.38 2.80
#